data_AF-A0AAD7HI56-F1
#
_entry.id   AF-A0AAD7HI56-F1
#
_cell.length_a   1.000
_cell.length_b   1.000
_cell.length_c   1.000
_cell.angle_alpha   90.00
_cell.angle_beta   90.00
_cell.angle_gamma   90.00
#
_symmetry.space_group_name_H-M   'P 1'
#
loop_
_entity.id
_entity.type
_entity.pdbx_description
1 polymer ?
#
loop_
_entity_poly.entity_id
_entity_poly.type
_entity_poly.pdbx_seq_one_letter_code
_entity_poly.pdbx_strand_id
1 'polypeptide(L)'
;MTSTETVFQYGYATVAILGAQRVFEASPWAEIVQLLLEEGLFVDSADILGNTALHHASSSPSSARTVLLARLLTCHGADVNAQNCFGEVCTIGAMQMENLEMLDIFLFYGANIDVEDVDGWSPRRLFVHCAPGVISMTRKWIRRRMGIYAPYGEKRCDCCGKPKSPVKRRMSTLKLCSRCKLVRYCSVQCQVTSWAVHGKTCRPFTAANAVVLTPFYESDRGPESDIAFSCVPYDLCFGPKTVIVKVRIPRDKWHAPRTGSDLVVVSRSRSLVCRVRRYDDPREYDRLVAAIQSIGVEGLDAFFIAELQHSSCLVIRISDPLAEQPW
;
A
#
# COMPACT_ATOMS: atom_id res chain seq x y z
N MET A 1 3.37 39.97 17.92
CA MET A 1 4.70 39.33 18.00
C MET A 1 5.15 39.07 16.58
N THR A 2 6.41 39.30 16.22
CA THR A 2 6.93 38.80 14.94
C THR A 2 6.69 37.28 14.95
N SER A 3 6.11 36.72 13.90
CA SER A 3 5.81 35.27 13.84
C SER A 3 7.06 34.39 13.84
N THR A 4 8.26 35.00 13.90
CA THR A 4 9.56 34.38 13.71
C THR A 4 10.61 34.99 14.65
N GLU A 5 11.57 34.21 15.13
CA GLU A 5 12.62 34.67 16.08
C GLU A 5 14.06 34.64 15.55
N THR A 6 14.33 33.89 14.49
CA THR A 6 15.71 33.64 14.05
C THR A 6 16.07 34.36 12.76
N VAL A 7 17.35 34.45 12.43
CA VAL A 7 17.84 34.95 11.12
C VAL A 7 17.27 34.12 9.96
N PHE A 8 16.92 32.86 10.22
CA PHE A 8 16.28 31.94 9.28
C PHE A 8 14.75 32.05 9.26
N GLN A 9 14.18 33.04 9.97
CA GLN A 9 12.74 33.28 10.06
C GLN A 9 11.96 32.04 10.53
N TYR A 10 12.57 31.19 11.37
CA TYR A 10 11.83 30.08 11.98
C TYR A 10 10.72 30.61 12.89
N GLY A 11 9.50 30.13 12.66
CA GLY A 11 8.38 30.33 13.58
C GLY A 11 8.51 29.47 14.84
N TYR A 12 7.88 29.89 15.94
CA TYR A 12 8.01 29.21 17.24
C TYR A 12 7.56 27.75 17.20
N ALA A 13 6.51 27.41 16.42
CA ALA A 13 6.08 26.02 16.22
C ALA A 13 7.18 25.19 15.54
N THR A 14 7.87 25.75 14.55
CA THR A 14 9.00 25.10 13.87
C THR A 14 10.18 24.90 14.83
N VAL A 15 10.52 25.90 15.64
CA VAL A 15 11.58 25.78 16.65
C VAL A 15 11.27 24.66 17.65
N ALA A 16 10.02 24.59 18.12
CA ALA A 16 9.60 23.53 19.04
C ALA A 16 9.69 22.13 18.40
N ILE A 17 9.32 21.97 17.12
CA ILE A 17 9.44 20.70 16.40
C ILE A 17 10.91 20.29 16.22
N LEU A 18 11.74 21.22 15.76
CA LEU A 18 13.18 20.98 15.56
C LEU A 18 13.89 20.66 16.89
N GLY A 19 13.47 21.28 18.00
CA GLY A 19 13.94 20.94 19.34
C GLY A 19 13.45 19.56 19.79
N ALA A 20 12.15 19.30 19.63
CA ALA A 20 11.52 18.02 19.97
C ALA A 20 12.13 16.84 19.22
N GLN A 21 12.67 17.03 18.00
CA GLN A 21 13.37 15.98 17.26
C GLN A 21 14.74 15.59 17.85
N ARG A 22 15.40 16.48 18.59
CA ARG A 22 16.80 16.32 19.02
C ARG A 22 16.99 15.82 20.46
N VAL A 23 15.94 15.84 21.27
CA VAL A 23 16.00 15.47 22.69
C VAL A 23 15.49 14.05 22.91
N PHE A 24 16.06 13.30 23.86
CA PHE A 24 15.71 11.89 24.12
C PHE A 24 14.75 11.68 25.30
N GLU A 25 14.54 12.69 26.16
CA GLU A 25 13.72 12.62 27.38
C GLU A 25 12.33 13.28 27.23
N ALA A 26 11.46 13.03 28.22
CA ALA A 26 10.12 13.60 28.36
C ALA A 26 10.18 15.11 28.65
N SER A 27 10.45 15.90 27.61
CA SER A 27 10.33 17.35 27.67
C SER A 27 8.93 17.79 27.21
N PRO A 28 8.35 18.84 27.82
CA PRO A 28 6.96 19.24 27.65
C PRO A 28 6.69 20.01 26.33
N TRP A 29 7.29 19.57 25.22
CA TRP A 29 7.18 20.25 23.92
C TRP A 29 5.73 20.33 23.44
N ALA A 30 4.93 19.30 23.74
CA ALA A 30 3.53 19.24 23.32
C ALA A 30 2.72 20.32 24.03
N GLU A 31 2.92 20.47 25.35
CA GLU A 31 2.29 21.49 26.17
C GLU A 31 2.74 22.90 25.74
N ILE A 32 4.03 23.08 25.42
CA ILE A 32 4.55 24.36 24.93
C ILE A 32 3.91 24.73 23.58
N VAL A 33 3.86 23.80 22.63
CA VAL A 33 3.26 24.06 21.32
C VAL A 33 1.77 24.33 21.44
N GLN A 34 1.07 23.57 22.28
CA GLN A 34 -0.35 23.81 22.55
C GLN A 34 -0.59 25.20 23.12
N LEU A 35 0.18 25.61 24.14
CA LEU A 35 0.08 26.94 24.73
C LEU A 35 0.33 28.03 23.67
N LEU A 36 1.36 27.90 22.84
CA LEU A 36 1.66 28.87 21.80
C LEU A 36 0.52 28.98 20.78
N LEU A 37 -0.07 27.86 20.38
CA LEU A 37 -1.23 27.84 19.47
C LEU A 37 -2.46 28.50 20.10
N GLU A 38 -2.70 28.27 21.40
CA GLU A 38 -3.79 28.91 22.16
C GLU A 38 -3.60 30.43 22.28
N GLU A 39 -2.35 30.90 22.37
CA GLU A 39 -1.98 32.33 22.38
C GLU A 39 -2.00 32.99 20.98
N GLY A 40 -2.53 32.31 19.96
CA GLY A 40 -2.71 32.87 18.62
C GLY A 40 -1.48 32.79 17.72
N LEU A 41 -0.56 31.85 17.99
CA LEU A 41 0.52 31.54 17.05
C LEU A 41 -0.05 31.17 15.67
N PHE A 42 0.51 31.78 14.63
CA PHE A 42 0.16 31.45 13.26
C PHE A 42 0.75 30.08 12.89
N VAL A 43 -0.12 29.07 12.77
CA VAL A 43 0.25 27.66 12.65
C VAL A 43 1.08 27.34 11.40
N ASP A 44 0.82 28.04 10.30
CA ASP A 44 1.50 27.87 9.01
C ASP A 44 2.62 28.88 8.78
N SER A 45 3.23 29.38 9.87
CA SER A 45 4.42 30.22 9.76
C SER A 45 5.53 29.46 9.04
N ALA A 46 5.89 29.92 7.85
CA ALA A 46 6.91 29.33 7.01
C ALA A 46 8.29 29.92 7.32
N ASP A 47 9.34 29.10 7.18
CA ASP A 47 10.73 29.58 7.23
C ASP A 47 11.18 30.19 5.89
N ILE A 48 12.45 30.57 5.78
CA ILE A 48 13.04 31.13 4.54
C ILE A 48 12.95 30.22 3.30
N LEU A 49 12.73 28.91 3.49
CA LEU A 49 12.55 27.95 2.40
C LEU A 49 11.06 27.65 2.14
N GLY A 50 10.15 28.37 2.80
CA GLY A 50 8.71 28.12 2.69
C GLY A 50 8.24 26.91 3.50
N ASN A 51 9.10 26.28 4.30
CA ASN A 51 8.70 25.09 5.06
C ASN A 51 7.90 25.50 6.30
N THR A 52 6.68 24.98 6.38
CA THR A 52 5.83 25.08 7.58
C THR A 52 6.24 24.08 8.65
N ALA A 53 5.69 24.23 9.86
CA ALA A 53 5.81 23.28 10.95
C ALA A 53 5.54 21.82 10.52
N LEU A 54 4.54 21.59 9.66
CA LEU A 54 4.21 20.26 9.13
C LEU A 54 5.30 19.68 8.22
N HIS A 55 5.98 20.49 7.41
CA HIS A 55 7.11 20.03 6.59
C HIS A 55 8.21 19.47 7.48
N HIS A 56 8.61 20.24 8.49
CA HIS A 56 9.65 19.83 9.44
C HIS A 56 9.28 18.57 10.22
N ALA A 57 8.01 18.42 10.62
CA ALA A 57 7.54 17.20 11.28
C ALA A 57 7.69 15.95 10.38
N SER A 58 7.48 16.13 9.07
CA SER A 58 7.43 15.06 8.07
C SER A 58 8.79 14.61 7.56
N SER A 59 9.81 15.47 7.64
CA SER A 59 11.18 15.16 7.19
C SER A 59 12.02 14.41 8.23
N SER A 60 11.37 13.78 9.22
CA SER A 60 12.04 13.04 10.29
C SER A 60 11.51 11.61 10.44
N PRO A 61 12.33 10.67 10.96
CA PRO A 61 11.87 9.31 11.22
C PRO A 61 10.62 9.30 12.10
N SER A 62 9.75 8.33 11.84
CA SER A 62 8.50 8.18 12.59
C SER A 62 8.76 8.03 14.08
N SER A 63 8.29 9.00 14.87
CA SER A 63 8.31 8.95 16.33
C SER A 63 6.93 9.33 16.86
N ALA A 64 6.55 8.78 18.01
CA ALA A 64 5.29 9.14 18.66
C ALA A 64 5.16 10.66 18.89
N ARG A 65 6.29 11.35 19.08
CA ARG A 65 6.37 12.80 19.29
C ARG A 65 6.07 13.59 18.03
N THR A 66 6.71 13.26 16.91
CA THR A 66 6.50 13.96 15.64
C THR A 66 5.09 13.76 15.10
N VAL A 67 4.52 12.57 15.32
CA VAL A 67 3.11 12.27 15.05
C VAL A 67 2.18 13.10 15.94
N LEU A 68 2.43 13.19 17.26
CA LEU A 68 1.62 13.99 18.17
C LEU A 68 1.63 15.47 17.79
N LEU A 69 2.79 16.02 17.44
CA LEU A 69 2.93 17.41 16.98
C LEU A 69 2.15 17.63 15.68
N ALA A 70 2.24 16.72 14.70
CA ALA A 70 1.44 16.81 13.48
C ALA A 70 -0.08 16.79 13.78
N ARG A 71 -0.53 15.98 14.75
CA ARG A 71 -1.94 16.00 15.20
C ARG A 71 -2.33 17.35 15.81
N LEU A 72 -1.51 17.90 16.70
CA LEU A 72 -1.79 19.20 17.30
C LEU A 72 -1.89 20.29 16.24
N LEU A 73 -0.90 20.38 15.34
CA LEU A 73 -0.89 21.38 14.26
C LEU A 73 -2.13 21.25 13.35
N THR A 74 -2.45 20.04 12.90
CA THR A 74 -3.62 19.80 12.03
C THR A 74 -4.95 20.09 12.74
N CYS A 75 -5.09 19.76 14.03
CA CYS A 75 -6.26 20.14 14.83
C CYS A 75 -6.44 21.66 14.96
N HIS A 76 -5.33 22.41 14.96
CA HIS A 76 -5.32 23.88 14.97
C HIS A 76 -5.34 24.51 13.56
N GLY A 77 -5.68 23.72 12.53
CA GLY A 77 -5.94 24.23 11.19
C GLY A 77 -4.71 24.39 10.28
N ALA A 78 -3.59 23.73 10.61
CA ALA A 78 -2.42 23.71 9.72
C ALA A 78 -2.79 23.18 8.31
N ASP A 79 -2.37 23.90 7.28
CA ASP A 79 -2.59 23.50 5.89
C ASP A 79 -1.65 22.35 5.48
N VAL A 80 -2.23 21.16 5.35
CA VAL A 80 -1.53 19.95 4.87
C VAL A 80 -1.14 20.01 3.39
N ASN A 81 -1.61 21.01 2.64
CA ASN A 81 -1.30 21.26 1.24
C ASN A 81 -0.41 22.47 1.01
N ALA A 82 0.07 23.11 2.09
CA ALA A 82 1.03 24.20 1.96
C ALA A 82 2.24 23.74 1.15
N GLN A 83 2.62 24.53 0.16
CA GLN A 83 3.79 24.28 -0.67
C GLN A 83 4.97 25.11 -0.19
N ASN A 84 6.14 24.48 -0.05
CA ASN A 84 7.38 25.20 0.21
C ASN A 84 7.89 25.90 -1.07
N CYS A 85 9.06 26.56 -1.01
CA CYS A 85 9.64 27.26 -2.16
C CYS A 85 10.00 26.32 -3.34
N PHE A 86 10.05 25.01 -3.11
CA PHE A 86 10.26 23.98 -4.14
C PHE A 86 8.94 23.38 -4.65
N GLY A 87 7.78 23.87 -4.18
CA GLY A 87 6.48 23.30 -4.52
C GLY A 87 6.17 21.98 -3.80
N GLU A 88 7.03 21.51 -2.88
CA GLU A 88 6.79 20.28 -2.16
C GLU A 88 5.71 20.47 -1.09
N VAL A 89 4.94 19.41 -0.84
CA VAL A 89 3.95 19.33 0.24
C VAL A 89 4.43 18.37 1.34
N CYS A 90 4.01 18.60 2.59
CA CYS A 90 4.47 17.80 3.74
C CYS A 90 4.20 16.29 3.61
N THR A 91 3.19 15.88 2.81
CA THR A 91 2.91 14.47 2.54
C THR A 91 4.06 13.72 1.85
N ILE A 92 4.86 14.40 1.02
CA ILE A 92 6.03 13.80 0.34
C ILE A 92 7.03 13.28 1.37
N GLY A 93 7.38 14.09 2.37
CA GLY A 93 8.28 13.69 3.45
C GLY A 93 7.77 12.49 4.25
N ALA A 94 6.48 12.48 4.60
CA ALA A 94 5.87 11.35 5.31
C ALA A 94 5.89 10.04 4.49
N MET A 95 5.75 10.12 3.16
CA MET A 95 5.86 8.97 2.27
C MET A 95 7.29 8.45 2.15
N GLN A 96 8.28 9.34 2.03
CA GLN A 96 9.70 8.99 1.94
C GLN A 96 10.24 8.38 3.23
N MET A 97 9.80 8.91 4.39
CA MET A 97 10.16 8.39 5.72
C MET A 97 9.33 7.17 6.15
N GLU A 98 8.43 6.69 5.29
CA GLU A 98 7.50 5.58 5.56
C GLU A 98 6.67 5.75 6.85
N ASN A 99 6.38 6.99 7.24
CA ASN A 99 5.62 7.30 8.44
C ASN A 99 4.12 7.14 8.18
N LEU A 100 3.63 5.89 8.31
CA LEU A 100 2.25 5.53 8.00
C LEU A 100 1.21 6.25 8.87
N GLU A 101 1.54 6.55 10.13
CA GLU A 101 0.61 7.22 11.04
C GLU A 101 0.46 8.70 10.68
N MET A 102 1.58 9.36 10.38
CA MET A 102 1.58 10.74 9.90
C MET A 102 0.88 10.87 8.53
N LEU A 103 1.14 9.92 7.62
CA LEU A 103 0.46 9.86 6.34
C LEU A 103 -1.06 9.69 6.50
N ASP A 104 -1.52 8.84 7.42
CA ASP A 104 -2.96 8.67 7.69
C ASP A 104 -3.58 9.96 8.24
N ILE A 105 -2.86 10.71 9.10
CA ILE A 105 -3.29 12.04 9.59
C ILE A 105 -3.45 13.02 8.43
N PHE A 106 -2.43 13.18 7.58
CA PHE A 106 -2.50 14.14 6.47
C PHE A 106 -3.61 13.80 5.48
N LEU A 107 -3.73 12.52 5.12
CA LEU A 107 -4.79 12.07 4.21
C LEU A 107 -6.19 12.23 4.83
N PHE A 108 -6.32 12.05 6.15
CA PHE A 108 -7.54 12.33 6.91
C PHE A 108 -7.93 13.81 6.83
N TYR A 109 -6.97 14.71 7.03
CA TYR A 109 -7.17 16.16 6.93
C TYR A 109 -7.18 16.70 5.48
N GLY A 110 -7.39 15.83 4.50
CA GLY A 110 -7.65 16.27 3.12
C GLY A 110 -6.41 16.57 2.29
N ALA A 111 -5.23 16.05 2.65
CA ALA A 111 -4.04 16.27 1.85
C ALA A 111 -4.22 15.80 0.40
N ASN A 112 -4.05 16.71 -0.54
CA ASN A 112 -4.16 16.52 -1.97
C ASN A 112 -2.90 15.82 -2.47
N ILE A 113 -3.09 14.63 -3.06
CA ILE A 113 -1.98 13.82 -3.56
C ILE A 113 -1.59 14.18 -4.99
N ASP A 114 -2.34 15.06 -5.64
CA ASP A 114 -2.11 15.45 -7.04
C ASP A 114 -1.37 16.79 -7.14
N VAL A 115 -0.94 17.38 -6.01
CA VAL A 115 -0.11 18.60 -6.00
C VAL A 115 1.28 18.26 -6.52
N GLU A 116 1.71 18.96 -7.57
CA GLU A 116 3.02 18.82 -8.18
C GLU A 116 4.00 19.87 -7.64
N ASP A 117 5.23 19.43 -7.40
CA ASP A 117 6.37 20.29 -7.11
C ASP A 117 6.98 20.89 -8.40
N VAL A 118 8.06 21.65 -8.26
CA VAL A 118 8.75 22.30 -9.40
C VAL A 118 9.33 21.32 -10.42
N ASP A 119 9.60 20.07 -10.01
CA ASP A 119 10.13 19.00 -10.86
C ASP A 119 9.02 18.11 -11.44
N GLY A 120 7.74 18.42 -11.16
CA GLY A 120 6.58 17.64 -11.60
C GLY A 120 6.34 16.37 -10.79
N TRP A 121 6.93 16.25 -9.60
CA TRP A 121 6.62 15.18 -8.66
C TRP A 121 5.40 15.54 -7.81
N SER A 122 4.47 14.59 -7.74
CA SER A 122 3.34 14.65 -6.83
C SER A 122 3.34 13.46 -5.87
N PRO A 123 2.68 13.54 -4.70
CA PRO A 123 2.49 12.37 -3.84
C PRO A 123 1.89 11.17 -4.59
N ARG A 124 0.99 11.42 -5.56
CA ARG A 124 0.42 10.41 -6.47
C ARG A 124 1.51 9.74 -7.32
N ARG A 125 2.44 10.50 -7.88
CA ARG A 125 3.53 9.93 -8.69
C ARG A 125 4.55 9.21 -7.80
N LEU A 126 4.78 9.70 -6.60
CA LEU A 126 5.77 9.17 -5.67
C LEU A 126 5.31 7.87 -4.98
N PHE A 127 4.05 7.77 -4.55
CA PHE A 127 3.65 6.69 -3.63
C PHE A 127 3.85 5.29 -4.21
N VAL A 128 3.81 5.11 -5.55
CA VAL A 128 4.09 3.82 -6.21
C VAL A 128 5.53 3.34 -6.05
N HIS A 129 6.45 4.25 -5.73
CA HIS A 129 7.86 4.03 -5.44
C HIS A 129 8.15 3.79 -3.95
N CYS A 130 7.22 4.13 -3.06
CA CYS A 130 7.37 3.95 -1.61
C CYS A 130 7.10 2.50 -1.16
N ALA A 131 7.35 2.23 0.12
CA ALA A 131 7.06 0.92 0.70
C ALA A 131 5.58 0.51 0.57
N PRO A 132 5.30 -0.81 0.60
CA PRO A 132 3.94 -1.33 0.49
C PRO A 132 2.94 -0.70 1.46
N GLY A 133 3.36 -0.37 2.69
CA GLY A 133 2.49 0.28 3.67
C GLY A 133 1.95 1.63 3.19
N VAL A 134 2.82 2.48 2.62
CA VAL A 134 2.45 3.80 2.06
C VAL A 134 1.48 3.63 0.90
N ILE A 135 1.75 2.65 0.02
CA ILE A 135 0.87 2.34 -1.11
C ILE A 135 -0.52 1.92 -0.64
N SER A 136 -0.59 1.05 0.38
CA SER A 136 -1.85 0.62 0.98
C SER A 136 -2.68 1.79 1.48
N MET A 137 -2.03 2.65 2.26
CA MET A 137 -2.68 3.74 2.96
C MET A 137 -3.22 4.75 1.95
N THR A 138 -2.39 5.15 1.00
CA THR A 138 -2.77 6.09 -0.05
C THR A 138 -3.93 5.54 -0.88
N ARG A 139 -3.87 4.27 -1.31
CA ARG A 139 -4.97 3.62 -2.05
C ARG A 139 -6.27 3.55 -1.24
N LYS A 140 -6.19 3.24 0.06
CA LYS A 140 -7.34 3.25 0.99
C LYS A 140 -8.01 4.62 0.99
N TRP A 141 -7.24 5.71 1.03
CA TRP A 141 -7.76 7.08 1.06
C TRP A 141 -8.29 7.55 -0.30
N ILE A 142 -7.61 7.24 -1.40
CA ILE A 142 -8.11 7.52 -2.76
C ILE A 142 -9.51 6.94 -2.93
N ARG A 143 -9.72 5.68 -2.55
CA ARG A 143 -11.04 5.02 -2.64
C ARG A 143 -12.11 5.68 -1.80
N ARG A 144 -11.76 6.02 -0.55
CA ARG A 144 -12.66 6.73 0.36
C ARG A 144 -13.13 8.05 -0.25
N ARG A 145 -12.22 8.80 -0.88
CA ARG A 145 -12.54 10.08 -1.54
C ARG A 145 -13.36 9.91 -2.81
N MET A 146 -13.15 8.84 -3.58
CA MET A 146 -13.95 8.51 -4.77
C MET A 146 -15.36 7.99 -4.43
N GLY A 147 -15.77 7.97 -3.16
CA GLY A 147 -17.06 7.42 -2.74
C GLY A 147 -17.18 5.90 -2.94
N ILE A 148 -16.07 5.23 -3.30
CA ILE A 148 -15.99 3.78 -3.43
C ILE A 148 -15.85 3.22 -2.01
N TYR A 149 -16.96 3.24 -1.28
CA TYR A 149 -17.12 2.52 -0.02
C TYR A 149 -17.27 1.03 -0.33
N ALA A 150 -16.15 0.39 -0.59
CA ALA A 150 -16.02 -1.02 -0.29
C ALA A 150 -14.86 -1.18 0.68
N PRO A 151 -15.07 -0.98 2.00
CA PRO A 151 -14.48 -1.97 2.89
C PRO A 151 -15.02 -3.28 2.33
N TYR A 152 -14.17 -4.15 1.78
CA TYR A 152 -14.59 -5.48 1.31
C TYR A 152 -15.72 -5.92 2.23
N GLY A 153 -16.96 -5.95 1.72
CA GLY A 153 -18.13 -6.19 2.57
C GLY A 153 -17.73 -7.37 3.43
N GLU A 154 -17.74 -7.17 4.77
CA GLU A 154 -17.03 -8.03 5.74
C GLU A 154 -17.00 -9.45 5.20
N LYS A 155 -15.84 -10.10 5.08
CA LYS A 155 -15.75 -11.40 4.38
C LYS A 155 -16.91 -12.29 4.82
N ARG A 156 -17.90 -12.46 3.95
CA ARG A 156 -19.19 -13.09 4.23
C ARG A 156 -19.38 -14.27 3.30
N CYS A 157 -20.23 -15.20 3.73
CA CYS A 157 -20.69 -16.27 2.88
C CYS A 157 -21.59 -15.70 1.77
N ASP A 158 -21.28 -15.98 0.50
CA ASP A 158 -22.07 -15.52 -0.65
C ASP A 158 -23.46 -16.17 -0.72
N CYS A 159 -23.68 -17.27 0.01
CA CYS A 159 -24.99 -17.92 0.09
C CYS A 159 -25.89 -17.35 1.20
N CYS A 160 -25.34 -17.08 2.39
CA CYS A 160 -26.14 -16.79 3.59
C CYS A 160 -25.77 -15.49 4.30
N GLY A 161 -24.80 -14.74 3.80
CA GLY A 161 -24.39 -13.44 4.34
C GLY A 161 -23.70 -13.49 5.71
N LYS A 162 -23.40 -14.68 6.25
CA LYS A 162 -22.69 -14.83 7.54
C LYS A 162 -21.25 -14.33 7.44
N PRO A 163 -20.81 -13.39 8.30
CA PRO A 163 -19.43 -12.90 8.30
C PRO A 163 -18.46 -13.96 8.85
N LYS A 164 -17.17 -13.76 8.59
CA LYS A 164 -16.09 -14.54 9.20
C LYS A 164 -16.18 -14.39 10.73
N SER A 165 -16.37 -15.50 11.45
CA SER A 165 -16.44 -15.47 12.92
C SER A 165 -15.16 -14.89 13.55
N PRO A 166 -15.25 -13.94 14.49
CA PRO A 166 -14.10 -13.33 15.16
C PRO A 166 -13.50 -14.21 16.27
N VAL A 167 -14.12 -15.34 16.62
CA VAL A 167 -13.72 -16.13 17.79
C VAL A 167 -12.52 -17.03 17.49
N LYS A 168 -11.37 -16.74 18.15
CA LYS A 168 -10.07 -17.41 18.00
C LYS A 168 -10.04 -18.92 18.27
N ARG A 169 -11.04 -19.53 18.93
CA ARG A 169 -10.95 -20.92 19.43
C ARG A 169 -11.40 -22.03 18.47
N ARG A 170 -12.12 -21.72 17.38
CA ARG A 170 -12.37 -22.66 16.26
C ARG A 170 -12.53 -21.85 14.97
N MET A 171 -11.44 -21.72 14.21
CA MET A 171 -11.43 -21.00 12.94
C MET A 171 -12.43 -21.62 11.94
N SER A 172 -13.63 -21.04 11.77
CA SER A 172 -14.39 -21.23 10.53
C SER A 172 -13.93 -20.16 9.53
N THR A 173 -12.77 -20.39 8.92
CA THR A 173 -12.39 -19.64 7.72
C THR A 173 -13.44 -19.90 6.64
N LEU A 174 -13.93 -18.84 6.00
CA LEU A 174 -14.76 -19.03 4.81
C LEU A 174 -13.97 -19.84 3.79
N LYS A 175 -14.56 -20.93 3.33
CA LYS A 175 -13.99 -21.83 2.33
C LYS A 175 -14.26 -21.25 0.94
N LEU A 176 -13.26 -21.27 0.07
CA LEU A 176 -13.44 -20.90 -1.33
C LEU A 176 -14.13 -22.04 -2.09
N CYS A 177 -14.90 -21.71 -3.12
CA CYS A 177 -15.47 -22.71 -4.01
C CYS A 177 -14.37 -23.61 -4.58
N SER A 178 -14.57 -24.92 -4.50
CA SER A 178 -13.62 -25.92 -5.00
C SER A 178 -13.27 -25.81 -6.49
N ARG A 179 -14.15 -25.26 -7.33
CA ARG A 179 -13.92 -25.08 -8.78
C ARG A 179 -13.32 -23.71 -9.14
N CYS A 180 -14.04 -22.62 -8.90
CA CYS A 180 -13.61 -21.29 -9.36
C CYS A 180 -12.67 -20.56 -8.39
N LYS A 181 -12.61 -20.98 -7.11
CA LYS A 181 -11.82 -20.34 -6.03
C LYS A 181 -12.11 -18.84 -5.80
N LEU A 182 -13.20 -18.30 -6.35
CA LEU A 182 -13.59 -16.89 -6.22
C LEU A 182 -14.63 -16.68 -5.11
N VAL A 183 -15.69 -17.48 -5.14
CA VAL A 183 -16.85 -17.36 -4.24
C VAL A 183 -16.56 -18.04 -2.89
N ARG A 184 -17.05 -17.45 -1.80
CA ARG A 184 -16.80 -17.85 -0.42
C ARG A 184 -18.04 -18.44 0.24
N TYR A 185 -17.84 -19.53 0.95
CA TYR A 185 -18.91 -20.22 1.69
C TYR A 185 -18.48 -20.50 3.13
N CYS A 186 -19.40 -20.33 4.08
CA CYS A 186 -19.15 -20.71 5.47
C CYS A 186 -19.20 -22.23 5.69
N SER A 187 -19.78 -22.99 4.75
CA SER A 187 -19.91 -24.44 4.82
C SER A 187 -20.06 -25.06 3.43
N VAL A 188 -19.82 -26.37 3.31
CA VAL A 188 -20.10 -27.14 2.08
C VAL A 188 -21.59 -27.08 1.73
N GLN A 189 -22.47 -27.10 2.74
CA GLN A 189 -23.91 -26.99 2.54
C GLN A 189 -24.32 -25.69 1.86
N CYS A 190 -23.70 -24.56 2.24
CA CYS A 190 -23.94 -23.28 1.58
C CYS A 190 -23.46 -23.28 0.13
N GLN A 191 -22.35 -23.97 -0.18
CA GLN A 191 -21.91 -24.12 -1.56
C GLN A 191 -22.91 -24.93 -2.40
N VAL A 192 -23.43 -26.05 -1.85
CA VAL A 192 -24.42 -26.90 -2.53
C VAL A 192 -25.73 -26.13 -2.75
N THR A 193 -26.20 -25.41 -1.74
CA THR A 193 -27.45 -24.62 -1.81
C THR A 193 -27.35 -23.52 -2.87
N SER A 194 -26.22 -22.81 -2.91
CA SER A 194 -25.97 -21.76 -3.92
C SER A 194 -25.67 -22.31 -5.31
N TRP A 195 -25.44 -23.63 -5.46
CA TRP A 195 -24.94 -24.21 -6.71
C TRP A 195 -25.88 -24.03 -7.90
N ALA A 196 -27.20 -24.01 -7.68
CA ALA A 196 -28.18 -23.77 -8.75
C ALA A 196 -28.01 -22.40 -9.43
N VAL A 197 -27.53 -21.40 -8.68
CA VAL A 197 -27.28 -20.03 -9.16
C VAL A 197 -25.81 -19.86 -9.53
N HIS A 198 -24.91 -20.05 -8.57
CA HIS A 198 -23.47 -19.89 -8.79
C HIS A 198 -22.90 -20.87 -9.81
N GLY A 199 -23.42 -22.10 -9.92
CA GLY A 199 -22.93 -23.10 -10.88
C GLY A 199 -23.00 -22.62 -12.34
N LYS A 200 -23.97 -21.74 -12.66
CA LYS A 200 -24.11 -21.14 -14.00
C LYS A 200 -23.01 -20.11 -14.31
N THR A 201 -22.48 -19.44 -13.29
CA THR A 201 -21.44 -18.41 -13.41
C THR A 201 -20.06 -18.92 -12.96
N CYS A 202 -19.97 -20.16 -12.48
CA CYS A 202 -18.75 -20.74 -11.94
C CYS A 202 -17.77 -21.09 -13.07
N ARG A 203 -16.70 -20.30 -13.20
CA ARG A 203 -15.61 -20.53 -14.16
C ARG A 203 -14.41 -21.17 -13.46
N PRO A 204 -14.06 -22.45 -13.70
CA PRO A 204 -12.88 -23.10 -13.12
C PRO A 204 -11.58 -22.60 -13.77
N PHE A 205 -10.42 -22.99 -13.21
CA PHE A 205 -9.12 -22.75 -13.85
C PHE A 205 -8.98 -23.66 -15.08
N THR A 206 -8.80 -23.06 -16.24
CA THR A 206 -8.67 -23.69 -17.56
C THR A 206 -7.56 -23.00 -18.34
N ALA A 207 -7.02 -23.64 -19.38
CA ALA A 207 -5.97 -23.04 -20.20
C ALA A 207 -6.36 -21.70 -20.85
N ALA A 208 -7.66 -21.46 -21.07
CA ALA A 208 -8.15 -20.22 -21.67
C ALA A 208 -8.14 -19.03 -20.69
N ASN A 209 -8.29 -19.27 -19.38
CA ASN A 209 -8.47 -18.22 -18.38
C ASN A 209 -7.38 -18.19 -17.29
N ALA A 210 -6.43 -19.11 -17.35
CA ALA A 210 -5.28 -19.17 -16.48
C ALA A 210 -3.99 -19.39 -17.29
N VAL A 211 -2.89 -18.90 -16.73
CA VAL A 211 -1.53 -19.15 -17.20
C VAL A 211 -0.83 -20.10 -16.24
N VAL A 212 0.01 -20.98 -16.79
CA VAL A 212 0.87 -21.88 -16.00
C VAL A 212 2.30 -21.39 -16.16
N LEU A 213 2.96 -21.10 -15.05
CA LEU A 213 4.27 -20.46 -15.02
C LEU A 213 5.22 -21.22 -14.11
N THR A 214 6.49 -21.20 -14.48
CA THR A 214 7.60 -21.73 -13.71
C THR A 214 8.18 -20.61 -12.83
N PRO A 215 7.92 -20.60 -11.51
CA PRO A 215 8.49 -19.58 -10.63
C PRO A 215 9.97 -19.86 -10.35
N PHE A 216 10.78 -18.81 -10.42
CA PHE A 216 12.18 -18.78 -10.02
C PHE A 216 12.31 -18.14 -8.63
N TYR A 217 13.01 -18.81 -7.72
CA TYR A 217 13.28 -18.32 -6.37
C TYR A 217 14.79 -18.07 -6.26
N GLU A 218 15.16 -16.84 -5.93
CA GLU A 218 16.56 -16.46 -5.78
C GLU A 218 17.12 -17.05 -4.49
N SER A 219 18.20 -17.83 -4.58
CA SER A 219 18.71 -18.67 -3.49
C SER A 219 19.77 -18.02 -2.61
N ASP A 220 20.24 -16.80 -2.88
CA ASP A 220 21.35 -16.21 -2.11
C ASP A 220 21.20 -14.73 -1.79
N ARG A 221 21.70 -14.37 -0.60
CA ARG A 221 21.83 -13.02 -0.07
C ARG A 221 22.90 -12.26 -0.87
N GLY A 222 22.50 -11.24 -1.62
CA GLY A 222 23.38 -10.18 -2.12
C GLY A 222 23.01 -8.85 -1.44
N PRO A 223 23.99 -7.97 -1.13
CA PRO A 223 23.70 -6.68 -0.54
C PRO A 223 23.06 -5.75 -1.60
N GLU A 224 22.24 -4.81 -1.15
CA GLU A 224 21.59 -3.77 -1.96
C GLU A 224 20.33 -4.19 -2.74
N SER A 225 19.22 -4.34 -2.01
CA SER A 225 17.94 -3.70 -2.32
C SER A 225 16.95 -4.02 -1.21
N ASP A 226 16.04 -3.10 -0.91
CA ASP A 226 15.08 -3.11 0.22
C ASP A 226 14.01 -4.21 0.17
N ILE A 227 14.34 -5.37 -0.40
CA ILE A 227 13.52 -6.58 -0.42
C ILE A 227 14.18 -7.60 0.50
N ALA A 228 14.20 -7.29 1.80
CA ALA A 228 14.52 -8.29 2.80
C ALA A 228 13.46 -9.40 2.79
N PHE A 229 13.95 -10.64 2.89
CA PHE A 229 13.27 -11.92 3.09
C PHE A 229 12.90 -12.72 1.82
N SER A 230 13.87 -13.55 1.43
CA SER A 230 13.69 -14.79 0.71
C SER A 230 12.80 -15.74 1.53
N CYS A 231 11.77 -16.28 0.90
CA CYS A 231 11.03 -17.43 1.41
C CYS A 231 10.69 -18.30 0.21
N VAL A 232 11.52 -19.32 -0.05
CA VAL A 232 10.94 -20.59 -0.49
C VAL A 232 9.86 -20.91 0.55
N PRO A 233 8.61 -21.20 0.17
CA PRO A 233 7.60 -21.54 1.16
C PRO A 233 8.11 -22.74 1.97
N TYR A 234 8.55 -22.50 3.21
CA TYR A 234 9.16 -23.52 4.09
C TYR A 234 8.20 -24.69 4.38
N ASP A 235 6.93 -24.56 4.01
CA ASP A 235 5.90 -25.60 4.10
C ASP A 235 5.29 -25.92 2.73
N LEU A 236 5.99 -26.64 1.84
CA LEU A 236 5.31 -27.35 0.74
C LEU A 236 4.83 -28.76 1.14
N CYS A 237 4.96 -29.10 2.42
CA CYS A 237 4.23 -30.21 3.01
C CYS A 237 2.74 -29.84 3.05
N PHE A 238 1.91 -30.64 2.35
CA PHE A 238 0.45 -30.60 2.26
C PHE A 238 -0.19 -29.66 1.19
N GLY A 239 -0.22 -30.15 -0.06
CA GLY A 239 -1.25 -29.84 -1.07
C GLY A 239 -1.20 -28.48 -1.78
N PRO A 240 -1.98 -28.30 -2.86
CA PRO A 240 -2.03 -27.05 -3.62
C PRO A 240 -2.55 -25.90 -2.76
N LYS A 241 -1.83 -24.77 -2.75
CA LYS A 241 -2.17 -23.59 -1.94
C LYS A 241 -2.70 -22.47 -2.83
N THR A 242 -3.95 -22.05 -2.58
CA THR A 242 -4.53 -20.86 -3.22
C THR A 242 -4.05 -19.60 -2.50
N VAL A 243 -3.42 -18.68 -3.24
CA VAL A 243 -2.83 -17.44 -2.73
C VAL A 243 -3.24 -16.29 -3.64
N ILE A 244 -3.44 -15.09 -3.07
CA ILE A 244 -3.60 -13.87 -3.85
C ILE A 244 -2.20 -13.28 -4.06
N VAL A 245 -1.83 -13.09 -5.32
CA VAL A 245 -0.53 -12.56 -5.70
C VAL A 245 -0.68 -11.23 -6.40
N LYS A 246 0.21 -10.30 -6.08
CA LYS A 246 0.57 -9.17 -6.93
C LYS A 246 1.55 -9.67 -7.98
N VAL A 247 1.30 -9.36 -9.24
CA VAL A 247 2.31 -9.45 -10.30
C VAL A 247 2.68 -8.03 -10.73
N ARG A 248 3.98 -7.74 -10.82
CA ARG A 248 4.51 -6.44 -11.21
C ARG A 248 5.48 -6.57 -12.38
N ILE A 249 5.33 -5.70 -13.37
CA ILE A 249 6.29 -5.49 -14.46
C ILE A 249 7.38 -4.52 -13.94
N PRO A 250 8.67 -4.90 -13.95
CA PRO A 250 9.76 -4.01 -13.56
C PRO A 250 9.86 -2.76 -14.43
N ARG A 251 10.28 -1.65 -13.83
CA ARG A 251 10.51 -0.37 -14.52
C ARG A 251 12.00 -0.18 -14.84
N ASP A 252 12.29 0.65 -15.82
CA ASP A 252 13.64 1.15 -16.06
C ASP A 252 13.98 2.36 -15.20
N LYS A 253 15.21 2.87 -15.35
CA LYS A 253 15.68 4.06 -14.62
C LYS A 253 14.84 5.31 -14.95
N TRP A 254 14.07 5.28 -16.05
CA TRP A 254 13.22 6.36 -16.54
C TRP A 254 11.73 6.09 -16.31
N HIS A 255 11.42 5.09 -15.46
CA HIS A 255 10.06 4.69 -15.09
C HIS A 255 9.21 4.12 -16.23
N ALA A 256 9.79 3.79 -17.38
CA ALA A 256 9.12 3.06 -18.44
C ALA A 256 9.06 1.55 -18.12
N PRO A 257 8.00 0.82 -18.53
CA PRO A 257 7.95 -0.63 -18.38
C PRO A 257 9.12 -1.30 -19.13
N ARG A 258 9.94 -2.10 -18.43
CA ARG A 258 10.94 -2.96 -19.09
C ARG A 258 10.25 -4.20 -19.63
N THR A 259 9.69 -4.12 -20.83
CA THR A 259 9.17 -5.29 -21.54
C THR A 259 10.27 -6.34 -21.72
N GLY A 260 9.99 -7.59 -21.29
CA GLY A 260 10.93 -8.71 -21.35
C GLY A 260 11.80 -8.90 -20.10
N SER A 261 11.63 -8.08 -19.05
CA SER A 261 12.29 -8.29 -17.76
C SER A 261 11.54 -9.27 -16.85
N ASP A 262 12.21 -9.80 -15.85
CA ASP A 262 11.63 -10.78 -14.92
C ASP A 262 10.46 -10.17 -14.14
N LEU A 263 9.25 -10.75 -14.29
CA LEU A 263 8.09 -10.30 -13.52
C LEU A 263 8.29 -10.65 -12.05
N VAL A 264 7.89 -9.73 -11.17
CA VAL A 264 7.97 -9.93 -9.72
C VAL A 264 6.60 -10.34 -9.20
N VAL A 265 6.52 -11.49 -8.53
CA VAL A 265 5.29 -12.05 -7.97
C VAL A 265 5.38 -12.09 -6.45
N VAL A 266 4.44 -11.44 -5.77
CA VAL A 266 4.45 -11.28 -4.30
C VAL A 266 3.06 -11.49 -3.71
N SER A 267 2.97 -12.31 -2.67
CA SER A 267 1.74 -12.47 -1.88
C SER A 267 1.60 -11.40 -0.78
N ARG A 268 0.37 -11.12 -0.34
CA ARG A 268 0.09 -10.15 0.75
C ARG A 268 0.86 -10.46 2.03
N SER A 269 0.93 -11.73 2.43
CA SER A 269 1.65 -12.20 3.62
C SER A 269 3.16 -12.30 3.41
N ARG A 270 3.68 -12.00 2.20
CA ARG A 270 5.08 -12.26 1.79
C ARG A 270 5.52 -13.72 1.95
N SER A 271 4.57 -14.64 2.11
CA SER A 271 4.84 -16.09 2.21
C SER A 271 5.20 -16.74 0.87
N LEU A 272 4.96 -16.01 -0.22
CA LEU A 272 5.34 -16.34 -1.59
C LEU A 272 5.93 -15.07 -2.21
N VAL A 273 7.20 -15.16 -2.59
CA VAL A 273 7.96 -14.16 -3.35
C VAL A 273 8.76 -14.92 -4.40
N CYS A 274 8.51 -14.66 -5.67
CA CYS A 274 9.24 -15.29 -6.77
C CYS A 274 9.33 -14.37 -8.00
N ARG A 275 10.20 -14.75 -8.93
CA ARG A 275 10.29 -14.14 -10.25
C ARG A 275 9.75 -15.08 -11.32
N VAL A 276 9.21 -14.51 -12.39
CA VAL A 276 8.80 -15.26 -13.59
C VAL A 276 9.58 -14.70 -14.76
N ARG A 277 10.38 -15.57 -15.40
CA ARG A 277 11.24 -15.20 -16.53
C ARG A 277 10.53 -15.54 -17.82
N ARG A 278 10.68 -14.67 -18.83
CA ARG A 278 10.09 -14.92 -20.15
C ARG A 278 10.66 -16.16 -20.84
N TYR A 279 11.94 -16.47 -20.59
CA TYR A 279 12.61 -17.63 -21.20
C TYR A 279 12.00 -18.97 -20.78
N ASP A 280 11.56 -19.10 -19.53
CA ASP A 280 11.03 -20.37 -19.01
C ASP A 280 9.68 -20.71 -19.66
N ASP A 281 8.77 -19.72 -19.79
CA ASP A 281 7.43 -19.90 -20.36
C ASP A 281 7.00 -18.72 -21.26
N PRO A 282 7.53 -18.57 -22.49
CA PRO A 282 7.36 -17.34 -23.28
C PRO A 282 5.91 -16.97 -23.61
N ARG A 283 5.11 -17.95 -24.04
CA ARG A 283 3.70 -17.74 -24.41
C ARG A 283 2.86 -17.35 -23.21
N GLU A 284 3.06 -18.03 -22.08
CA GLU A 284 2.32 -17.83 -20.85
C GLU A 284 2.67 -16.50 -20.20
N TYR A 285 3.96 -16.15 -20.23
CA TYR A 285 4.47 -14.85 -19.81
C TYR A 285 3.81 -13.71 -20.61
N ASP A 286 3.80 -13.81 -21.95
CA ASP A 286 3.24 -12.75 -22.81
C ASP A 286 1.73 -12.58 -22.58
N ARG A 287 0.99 -13.68 -22.33
CA ARG A 287 -0.42 -13.63 -21.94
C ARG A 287 -0.63 -12.92 -20.60
N LEU A 288 0.22 -13.18 -19.61
CA LEU A 288 0.16 -12.52 -18.31
C LEU A 288 0.46 -11.02 -18.42
N VAL A 289 1.48 -10.64 -19.19
CA VAL A 289 1.82 -9.23 -19.44
C VAL A 289 0.67 -8.50 -20.12
N ALA A 290 0.07 -9.08 -21.16
CA ALA A 290 -1.08 -8.50 -21.84
C ALA A 290 -2.28 -8.31 -20.89
N ALA A 291 -2.51 -9.26 -19.98
CA ALA A 291 -3.55 -9.13 -18.95
C ALA A 291 -3.24 -8.00 -17.94
N ILE A 292 -1.98 -7.84 -17.53
CA ILE A 292 -1.55 -6.74 -16.64
C ILE A 292 -1.67 -5.39 -17.34
N GLN A 293 -1.28 -5.28 -18.61
CA GLN A 293 -1.33 -4.03 -19.35
C GLN A 293 -2.76 -3.57 -19.64
N SER A 294 -3.69 -4.51 -19.86
CA SER A 294 -5.08 -4.18 -20.17
C SER A 294 -5.93 -3.83 -18.94
N ILE A 295 -5.64 -4.42 -17.78
CA ILE A 295 -6.53 -4.33 -16.60
C ILE A 295 -5.79 -3.85 -15.32
N GLY A 296 -4.45 -3.85 -15.33
CA GLY A 296 -3.63 -3.47 -14.19
C GLY A 296 -3.56 -1.97 -13.94
N VAL A 297 -3.14 -1.59 -12.74
CA VAL A 297 -2.96 -0.19 -12.34
C VAL A 297 -1.81 0.39 -13.14
N GLU A 298 -2.10 1.44 -13.91
CA GLU A 298 -1.17 2.06 -14.86
C GLU A 298 -0.57 1.05 -15.88
N GLY A 299 -1.21 -0.11 -16.07
CA GLY A 299 -0.68 -1.20 -16.90
C GLY A 299 0.59 -1.87 -16.37
N LEU A 300 0.90 -1.72 -15.07
CA LEU A 300 2.20 -2.10 -14.50
C LEU A 300 2.13 -3.09 -13.34
N ASP A 301 1.05 -3.08 -12.55
CA ASP A 301 0.78 -4.12 -11.58
C ASP A 301 -0.68 -4.55 -11.54
N ALA A 302 -0.91 -5.84 -11.28
CA ALA A 302 -2.25 -6.40 -11.14
C ALA A 302 -2.27 -7.51 -10.08
N PHE A 303 -3.47 -7.76 -9.54
CA PHE A 303 -3.67 -8.82 -8.56
C PHE A 303 -4.43 -9.97 -9.17
N PHE A 304 -3.97 -11.16 -8.86
CA PHE A 304 -4.55 -12.38 -9.37
C PHE A 304 -4.74 -13.38 -8.25
N ILE A 305 -5.73 -14.24 -8.43
CA ILE A 305 -5.78 -15.49 -7.68
C ILE A 305 -4.81 -16.45 -8.37
N ALA A 306 -3.90 -17.00 -7.58
CA ALA A 306 -2.97 -18.02 -8.01
C ALA A 306 -3.11 -19.29 -7.19
N GLU A 307 -2.78 -20.42 -7.79
CA GLU A 307 -2.64 -21.71 -7.14
C GLU A 307 -1.18 -22.15 -7.29
N LEU A 308 -0.46 -22.18 -6.17
CA LEU A 308 0.85 -22.80 -6.10
C LEU A 308 0.61 -24.29 -5.93
N GLN A 309 0.71 -25.04 -7.03
CA GLN A 309 0.49 -26.48 -7.00
C GLN A 309 1.71 -27.17 -6.38
N HIS A 310 2.91 -26.82 -6.87
CA HIS A 310 4.20 -27.36 -6.45
C HIS A 310 5.23 -26.21 -6.43
N SER A 311 6.45 -26.45 -5.94
CA SER A 311 7.51 -25.42 -5.93
C SER A 311 7.74 -24.81 -7.32
N SER A 312 7.70 -25.62 -8.38
CA SER A 312 7.96 -25.22 -9.76
C SER A 312 6.70 -25.00 -10.63
N CYS A 313 5.50 -24.99 -10.04
CA CYS A 313 4.25 -24.83 -10.81
C CYS A 313 3.32 -23.80 -10.15
N LEU A 314 3.24 -22.63 -10.77
CA LEU A 314 2.37 -21.53 -10.36
C LEU A 314 1.29 -21.28 -11.42
N VAL A 315 0.03 -21.51 -11.06
CA VAL A 315 -1.11 -21.28 -11.95
C VAL A 315 -1.78 -19.96 -11.60
N ILE A 316 -1.75 -18.96 -12.49
CA ILE A 316 -2.33 -17.63 -12.25
C ILE A 316 -3.58 -17.45 -13.12
N ARG A 317 -4.71 -17.10 -12.51
CA ARG A 317 -5.94 -16.79 -13.25
C ARG A 317 -5.90 -15.37 -13.79
N ILE A 318 -5.98 -15.21 -15.11
CA ILE A 318 -5.86 -13.91 -15.80
C ILE A 318 -7.20 -13.29 -16.23
N SER A 319 -8.29 -14.07 -16.28
CA SER A 319 -9.60 -13.56 -16.74
C SER A 319 -10.37 -12.68 -15.75
N ASP A 320 -10.11 -12.87 -14.45
CA ASP A 320 -10.80 -12.17 -13.38
C ASP A 320 -9.74 -11.58 -12.43
N PRO A 321 -8.93 -10.60 -12.89
CA PRO A 321 -8.01 -9.91 -12.01
C PRO A 321 -8.80 -9.30 -10.86
N LEU A 322 -8.30 -9.48 -9.65
CA LEU A 322 -8.89 -8.85 -8.49
C LEU A 322 -8.59 -7.35 -8.63
N ALA A 323 -9.61 -6.57 -9.01
CA ALA A 323 -9.50 -5.11 -9.09
C ALA A 323 -8.87 -4.61 -7.79
N GLU A 324 -7.60 -4.23 -7.89
CA GLU A 324 -6.74 -3.64 -6.88
C GLU A 324 -6.98 -4.07 -5.42
N GLN A 325 -6.10 -4.88 -4.84
CA GLN A 325 -6.09 -5.04 -3.38
C GLN A 325 -5.24 -3.94 -2.72
N PRO A 326 -5.70 -3.27 -1.65
CA PRO A 326 -4.81 -2.48 -0.82
C PRO A 326 -3.97 -3.49 -0.03
N TRP A 327 -2.66 -3.59 -0.29
CA TRP A 327 -1.77 -4.45 0.52
C TRP A 327 -1.55 -3.84 1.87
#